data_AF-J3EQ90-F1
#
_entry.id   AF-J3EQ90-F1
#
_cell.length_a   1.000
_cell.length_b   1.000
_cell.length_c   1.000
_cell.angle_alpha   90.00
_cell.angle_beta   90.00
_cell.angle_gamma   90.00
#
_symmetry.space_group_name_H-M   'P 1'
#
loop_
_entity.id
_entity.type
_entity.pdbx_description
1 polymer ?
#
loop_
_entity_poly.entity_id
_entity_poly.type
_entity_poly.pdbx_seq_one_letter_code
_entity_poly.pdbx_strand_id
1 'polypeptide(L)'
;MPGLRRFPLPLIAAFFALYVIWGSTYLAIRIGVEYWPPLLLAGIRFVVAGTLMYAFLRWRGAPAPTWAQWKAAGMIGILLLAGGNGGVTVAEHMGVASGVAALAIATVPLFTLLCGYFWGARNTRLEWAGIVLGLIGIAMLNLGSNLQSSPLGATLLVLAAASWAFGSVWSKHLPLPEGAMASAVEMLVGGVVLLIGSALSGEHLQAMPAIEGWAALAYLTFFGSIIAFNAYMYLLKNVRPAAATSYAYVNPAVAVLLGIVFVGETIGIEEGLAMLVIISAVVLIGLPQWRRVPEQPAVVAPTESRVN
;
A
#
# COMPACT_ATOMS: atom_id res chain seq x y z
N MET A 1 38.46 9.89 -11.73
CA MET A 1 37.05 10.34 -11.71
C MET A 1 36.17 9.14 -11.40
N PRO A 2 35.45 9.10 -10.27
CA PRO A 2 34.54 7.99 -9.97
C PRO A 2 33.46 7.97 -11.05
N GLY A 3 33.33 6.85 -11.78
CA GLY A 3 32.37 6.71 -12.87
C GLY A 3 30.96 7.05 -12.39
N LEU A 4 30.29 7.96 -13.11
CA LEU A 4 28.87 8.24 -12.89
C LEU A 4 28.12 6.92 -12.83
N ARG A 5 27.62 6.55 -11.66
CA ARG A 5 26.71 5.42 -11.49
C ARG A 5 25.49 5.72 -12.36
N ARG A 6 25.43 5.12 -13.55
CA ARG A 6 24.23 5.18 -14.40
C ARG A 6 23.13 4.44 -13.65
N PHE A 7 22.21 5.18 -13.05
CA PHE A 7 21.01 4.58 -12.47
C PHE A 7 20.26 3.89 -13.61
N PRO A 8 20.01 2.57 -13.50
CA PRO A 8 19.37 1.85 -14.58
C PRO A 8 17.95 2.41 -14.78
N LEU A 9 17.59 2.72 -16.03
CA LEU A 9 16.28 3.29 -16.39
C LEU A 9 15.08 2.55 -15.76
N PRO A 10 15.07 1.20 -15.66
CA PRO A 10 14.01 0.47 -14.97
C PRO A 10 13.84 0.84 -13.49
N LEU A 11 14.94 1.19 -12.80
CA LEU A 11 14.91 1.57 -11.40
C LEU A 11 14.29 2.96 -11.21
N ILE A 12 14.67 3.91 -12.07
CA ILE A 12 14.07 5.26 -12.07
C ILE A 12 12.58 5.16 -12.37
N ALA A 13 12.20 4.37 -13.38
CA ALA A 13 10.81 4.15 -13.74
C ALA A 13 10.02 3.51 -12.60
N ALA A 14 10.58 2.54 -11.88
CA ALA A 14 9.91 1.90 -10.75
C ALA A 14 9.70 2.85 -9.56
N PHE A 15 10.71 3.67 -9.22
CA PHE A 15 10.56 4.70 -8.19
C PHE A 15 9.53 5.75 -8.58
N PHE A 16 9.61 6.25 -9.82
CA PHE A 16 8.63 7.20 -10.34
C PHE A 16 7.21 6.62 -10.29
N ALA A 17 7.04 5.36 -10.72
CA ALA A 17 5.77 4.67 -10.65
C ALA A 17 5.24 4.63 -9.21
N LEU A 18 6.04 4.20 -8.21
CA LEU A 18 5.54 4.17 -6.83
C LEU A 18 5.22 5.56 -6.29
N TYR A 19 6.07 6.55 -6.54
CA TYR A 19 5.92 7.85 -5.89
C TYR A 19 4.75 8.63 -6.49
N VAL A 20 4.64 8.61 -7.82
CA VAL A 20 3.63 9.40 -8.53
C VAL A 20 2.33 8.63 -8.65
N ILE A 21 2.37 7.35 -9.05
CA ILE A 21 1.14 6.57 -9.29
C ILE A 21 0.46 6.20 -7.97
N TRP A 22 1.19 5.74 -6.94
CA TRP A 22 0.52 5.49 -5.65
C TRP A 22 0.15 6.78 -4.92
N GLY A 23 0.90 7.87 -5.11
CA GLY A 23 0.49 9.19 -4.63
C GLY A 23 -0.81 9.67 -5.26
N SER A 24 -0.96 9.57 -6.59
CA SER A 24 -2.17 9.92 -7.32
C SER A 24 -3.31 8.91 -7.17
N THR A 25 -3.03 7.71 -6.67
CA THR A 25 -4.06 6.68 -6.45
C THR A 25 -5.13 7.19 -5.48
N TYR A 26 -4.77 7.96 -4.46
CA TYR A 26 -5.75 8.58 -3.54
C TYR A 26 -6.69 9.53 -4.28
N LEU A 27 -6.16 10.42 -5.13
CA LEU A 27 -7.00 11.29 -5.96
C LEU A 27 -7.93 10.47 -6.87
N ALA A 28 -7.40 9.43 -7.52
CA ALA A 28 -8.20 8.60 -8.41
C ALA A 28 -9.27 7.78 -7.67
N ILE A 29 -9.02 7.37 -6.44
CA ILE A 29 -10.03 6.77 -5.55
C ILE A 29 -11.10 7.81 -5.26
N ARG A 30 -10.73 9.01 -4.82
CA ARG A 30 -11.65 10.11 -4.50
C ARG A 30 -12.57 10.44 -5.66
N ILE A 31 -12.05 10.55 -6.88
CA ILE A 31 -12.86 10.74 -8.09
C ILE A 31 -13.76 9.52 -8.34
N GLY A 32 -13.22 8.30 -8.24
CA GLY A 32 -13.96 7.08 -8.51
C GLY A 32 -15.16 6.88 -7.60
N VAL A 33 -15.02 7.17 -6.29
CA VAL A 33 -16.08 6.97 -5.29
C VAL A 33 -17.21 8.00 -5.38
N GLU A 34 -17.10 9.01 -6.25
CA GLU A 34 -18.23 9.89 -6.61
C GLU A 34 -19.19 9.22 -7.60
N TYR A 35 -18.71 8.26 -8.39
CA TYR A 35 -19.50 7.58 -9.43
C TYR A 35 -19.78 6.12 -9.13
N TRP A 36 -19.00 5.51 -8.23
CA TRP A 36 -19.10 4.09 -7.89
C TRP A 36 -19.27 3.89 -6.38
N PRO A 37 -20.08 2.92 -5.95
CA PRO A 37 -20.02 2.40 -4.59
C PRO A 37 -18.59 1.96 -4.25
N PRO A 38 -18.08 2.27 -3.04
CA PRO A 38 -16.66 2.12 -2.73
C PRO A 38 -16.16 0.68 -2.77
N LEU A 39 -16.90 -0.28 -2.20
CA LEU A 39 -16.46 -1.69 -2.21
C LEU A 39 -16.58 -2.28 -3.62
N LEU A 40 -17.60 -1.88 -4.38
CA LEU A 40 -17.77 -2.28 -5.78
C LEU A 40 -16.61 -1.78 -6.64
N LEU A 41 -16.23 -0.51 -6.52
CA LEU A 41 -15.11 0.10 -7.24
C LEU A 41 -13.81 -0.67 -6.98
N ALA A 42 -13.47 -0.85 -5.70
CA ALA A 42 -12.25 -1.53 -5.28
C ALA A 42 -12.27 -3.02 -5.68
N GLY A 43 -13.42 -3.68 -5.54
CA GLY A 43 -13.62 -5.07 -5.92
C GLY A 43 -13.42 -5.32 -7.41
N ILE A 44 -14.09 -4.54 -8.27
CA ILE A 44 -13.93 -4.65 -9.73
C ILE A 44 -12.48 -4.36 -10.12
N ARG A 45 -11.89 -3.28 -9.60
CA ARG A 45 -10.48 -2.90 -9.84
C ARG A 45 -9.54 -4.08 -9.59
N PHE A 46 -9.63 -4.71 -8.42
CA PHE A 46 -8.69 -5.77 -8.05
C PHE A 46 -8.99 -7.10 -8.73
N VAL A 47 -10.26 -7.46 -8.95
CA VAL A 47 -10.61 -8.67 -9.72
C VAL A 47 -10.13 -8.55 -11.16
N VAL A 48 -10.34 -7.41 -11.81
CA VAL A 48 -9.86 -7.18 -13.19
C VAL A 48 -8.33 -7.19 -13.24
N ALA A 49 -7.66 -6.43 -12.38
CA ALA A 49 -6.19 -6.38 -12.34
C ALA A 49 -5.58 -7.76 -12.06
N GLY A 50 -6.09 -8.46 -11.04
CA GLY A 50 -5.64 -9.79 -10.65
C GLY A 50 -5.89 -10.83 -11.74
N THR A 51 -7.04 -10.79 -12.42
CA THR A 51 -7.36 -11.69 -13.53
C THR A 51 -6.41 -11.48 -14.71
N LEU A 52 -6.20 -10.22 -15.11
CA LEU A 52 -5.29 -9.88 -16.21
C LEU A 52 -3.85 -10.33 -15.90
N MET A 53 -3.36 -10.03 -14.69
CA MET A 53 -2.03 -10.46 -14.25
C MET A 53 -1.91 -11.98 -14.20
N TYR A 54 -2.88 -12.67 -13.58
CA TYR A 54 -2.87 -14.13 -13.46
C TYR A 54 -2.90 -14.79 -14.84
N ALA A 55 -3.84 -14.40 -15.70
CA ALA A 55 -3.98 -14.94 -17.05
C ALA A 55 -2.70 -14.72 -17.88
N PHE A 56 -2.13 -13.51 -17.84
CA PHE A 56 -0.89 -13.20 -18.54
C PHE A 56 0.28 -14.06 -18.05
N LEU A 57 0.44 -14.22 -16.73
CA LEU A 57 1.52 -15.02 -16.15
C LEU A 57 1.36 -16.50 -16.51
N ARG A 58 0.13 -17.04 -16.45
CA ARG A 58 -0.17 -18.42 -16.86
C ARG A 58 0.10 -18.63 -18.34
N TRP A 59 -0.24 -17.67 -19.20
CA TRP A 59 0.07 -17.69 -20.62
C TRP A 59 1.58 -17.67 -20.89
N ARG A 60 2.36 -16.95 -20.07
CA ARG A 60 3.83 -16.93 -20.11
C ARG A 60 4.49 -18.19 -19.54
N GLY A 61 3.71 -19.18 -19.11
CA GLY A 61 4.22 -20.45 -18.58
C GLY A 61 4.58 -20.41 -17.09
N ALA A 62 4.19 -19.37 -16.35
CA ALA A 62 4.36 -19.38 -14.89
C ALA A 62 3.52 -20.51 -14.26
N PRO A 63 4.07 -21.24 -13.28
CA PRO A 63 3.35 -22.32 -12.63
C PRO A 63 2.08 -21.81 -11.95
N ALA A 64 1.03 -22.64 -11.97
CA ALA A 64 -0.16 -22.35 -11.19
C ALA A 64 0.16 -22.40 -9.69
N PRO A 65 -0.35 -21.47 -8.86
CA PRO A 65 -0.17 -21.55 -7.42
C PRO A 65 -0.79 -22.82 -6.86
N THR A 66 -0.09 -23.44 -5.91
CA THR A 66 -0.64 -24.53 -5.10
C THR A 66 -1.79 -24.03 -4.23
N TRP A 67 -2.62 -24.94 -3.70
CA TRP A 67 -3.68 -24.55 -2.75
C TRP A 67 -3.14 -23.83 -1.51
N ALA A 68 -1.99 -24.28 -0.99
CA ALA A 68 -1.34 -23.61 0.14
C ALA A 68 -0.94 -22.17 -0.21
N GLN A 69 -0.42 -21.95 -1.42
CA GLN A 69 -0.08 -20.61 -1.93
C GLN A 69 -1.32 -19.74 -2.16
N TRP A 70 -2.41 -20.30 -2.68
CA TRP A 70 -3.70 -19.61 -2.79
C TRP A 70 -4.23 -19.16 -1.44
N LYS A 71 -4.19 -20.04 -0.43
CA LYS A 71 -4.64 -19.71 0.92
C LYS A 71 -3.75 -18.63 1.54
N ALA A 72 -2.43 -18.78 1.45
CA ALA A 72 -1.45 -17.83 1.96
C ALA A 72 -1.60 -16.44 1.34
N ALA A 73 -1.48 -16.35 0.00
CA ALA A 73 -1.61 -15.10 -0.73
C ALA A 73 -3.03 -14.52 -0.62
N GLY A 74 -4.06 -15.37 -0.52
CA GLY A 74 -5.42 -14.93 -0.27
C GLY A 74 -5.59 -14.21 1.07
N MET A 75 -5.03 -14.74 2.17
CA MET A 75 -5.03 -14.07 3.47
C MET A 75 -4.29 -12.72 3.42
N ILE A 76 -3.16 -12.66 2.72
CA ILE A 76 -2.42 -11.40 2.52
C ILE A 76 -3.22 -10.41 1.68
N GLY A 77 -3.89 -10.87 0.61
CA GLY A 77 -4.76 -10.05 -0.23
C GLY A 77 -5.94 -9.46 0.54
N ILE A 78 -6.53 -10.23 1.45
CA ILE A 78 -7.60 -9.74 2.34
C ILE A 78 -7.04 -8.61 3.24
N LEU A 79 -5.88 -8.79 3.85
CA LEU A 79 -5.32 -7.79 4.77
C LEU A 79 -4.89 -6.51 4.05
N LEU A 80 -4.14 -6.64 2.95
CA LEU A 80 -3.59 -5.49 2.22
C LEU A 80 -4.63 -4.81 1.35
N LEU A 81 -5.37 -5.56 0.55
CA LEU A 81 -6.22 -5.00 -0.49
C LEU A 81 -7.65 -4.78 -0.01
N ALA A 82 -8.25 -5.76 0.67
CA ALA A 82 -9.61 -5.57 1.20
C ALA A 82 -9.61 -4.68 2.45
N GLY A 83 -8.79 -5.00 3.46
CA GLY A 83 -8.70 -4.23 4.70
C GLY A 83 -7.98 -2.89 4.51
N GLY A 84 -6.80 -2.90 3.89
CA GLY A 84 -6.02 -1.70 3.64
C GLY A 84 -6.64 -0.80 2.57
N ASN A 85 -6.55 -1.21 1.29
CA ASN A 85 -7.00 -0.35 0.19
C ASN A 85 -8.53 -0.15 0.14
N GLY A 86 -9.30 -1.20 0.45
CA GLY A 86 -10.75 -1.08 0.59
C GLY A 86 -11.15 -0.14 1.72
N GLY A 87 -10.48 -0.22 2.88
CA GLY A 87 -10.70 0.72 3.99
C GLY A 87 -10.45 2.18 3.61
N VAL A 88 -9.38 2.46 2.83
CA VAL A 88 -9.12 3.79 2.26
C VAL A 88 -10.25 4.23 1.33
N THR A 89 -10.68 3.33 0.44
CA THR A 89 -11.74 3.62 -0.55
C THR A 89 -13.05 3.98 0.15
N VAL A 90 -13.41 3.24 1.21
CA VAL A 90 -14.60 3.56 2.02
C VAL A 90 -14.41 4.88 2.76
N ALA A 91 -13.26 5.13 3.38
CA ALA A 91 -13.02 6.37 4.12
C ALA A 91 -13.13 7.62 3.21
N GLU A 92 -12.59 7.57 1.98
CA GLU A 92 -12.72 8.68 1.02
C GLU A 92 -14.17 8.84 0.51
N HIS A 93 -14.93 7.75 0.40
CA HIS A 93 -16.37 7.82 0.11
C HIS A 93 -17.15 8.46 1.26
N MET A 94 -16.69 8.28 2.51
CA MET A 94 -17.23 8.96 3.69
C MET A 94 -16.80 10.43 3.82
N GLY A 95 -16.20 11.01 2.77
CA GLY A 95 -15.85 12.43 2.69
C GLY A 95 -14.47 12.78 3.22
N VAL A 96 -13.62 11.80 3.55
CA VAL A 96 -12.23 12.10 3.92
C VAL A 96 -11.47 12.55 2.66
N ALA A 97 -10.81 13.70 2.73
CA ALA A 97 -9.96 14.21 1.65
C ALA A 97 -8.83 13.22 1.31
N SER A 98 -8.51 13.10 0.01
CA SER A 98 -7.50 12.18 -0.50
C SER A 98 -6.10 12.46 0.07
N GLY A 99 -5.75 13.73 0.25
CA GLY A 99 -4.51 14.13 0.94
C GLY A 99 -4.46 13.63 2.39
N VAL A 100 -5.57 13.73 3.12
CA VAL A 100 -5.68 13.28 4.52
C VAL A 100 -5.63 11.75 4.62
N ALA A 101 -6.30 11.04 3.71
CA ALA A 101 -6.20 9.59 3.61
C ALA A 101 -4.76 9.13 3.38
N ALA A 102 -4.03 9.78 2.45
CA ALA A 102 -2.63 9.49 2.19
C ALA A 102 -1.74 9.73 3.43
N LEU A 103 -2.00 10.79 4.20
CA LEU A 103 -1.29 11.09 5.44
C LEU A 103 -1.52 10.03 6.50
N ALA A 104 -2.76 9.57 6.67
CA ALA A 104 -3.06 8.50 7.61
C ALA A 104 -2.34 7.19 7.22
N ILE A 105 -2.33 6.84 5.92
CA ILE A 105 -1.62 5.64 5.44
C ILE A 105 -0.10 5.78 5.50
N ALA A 106 0.46 7.00 5.51
CA ALA A 106 1.89 7.20 5.72
C ALA A 106 2.39 6.63 7.07
N THR A 107 1.48 6.32 8.00
CA THR A 107 1.78 5.72 9.31
C THR A 107 1.97 4.20 9.27
N VAL A 108 1.78 3.54 8.11
CA VAL A 108 2.02 2.10 7.93
C VAL A 108 3.39 1.63 8.50
N PRO A 109 4.52 2.35 8.33
CA PRO A 109 5.80 1.93 8.89
C PRO A 109 5.84 1.86 10.42
N LEU A 110 5.07 2.73 11.10
CA LEU A 110 4.88 2.68 12.55
C LEU A 110 4.21 1.36 12.95
N PHE A 111 3.08 1.02 12.33
CA PHE A 111 2.41 -0.26 12.58
C PHE A 111 3.28 -1.46 12.19
N THR A 112 4.10 -1.33 11.15
CA THR A 112 5.00 -2.40 10.69
C THR A 112 6.03 -2.75 11.78
N LEU A 113 6.60 -1.75 12.45
CA LEU A 113 7.51 -1.98 13.58
C LEU A 113 6.82 -2.62 14.78
N LEU A 114 5.56 -2.24 15.05
CA LEU A 114 4.77 -2.84 16.13
C LEU A 114 4.45 -4.31 15.82
N CYS A 115 3.99 -4.61 14.60
CA CYS A 115 3.71 -5.96 14.16
C CYS A 115 4.95 -6.85 14.10
N GLY A 116 6.13 -6.28 13.81
CA GLY A 116 7.40 -7.01 13.83
C GLY A 116 7.71 -7.69 15.18
N TYR A 117 7.15 -7.18 16.28
CA TYR A 117 7.33 -7.75 17.61
C TYR A 117 6.75 -9.16 17.73
N PHE A 118 5.68 -9.48 17.01
CA PHE A 118 5.09 -10.83 16.98
C PHE A 118 6.06 -11.90 16.44
N TRP A 119 7.07 -11.49 15.67
CA TRP A 119 8.11 -12.35 15.13
C TRP A 119 9.50 -12.06 15.73
N GLY A 120 9.54 -11.44 16.92
CA GLY A 120 10.77 -11.24 17.68
C GLY A 120 11.66 -10.11 17.19
N ALA A 121 11.18 -9.23 16.30
CA ALA A 121 11.93 -8.05 15.90
C ALA A 121 12.15 -7.12 17.11
N ARG A 122 13.36 -6.56 17.21
CA ARG A 122 13.71 -5.59 18.24
C ARG A 122 13.78 -4.19 17.65
N ASN A 123 13.08 -3.27 18.30
CA ASN A 123 13.08 -1.85 17.95
C ASN A 123 14.16 -1.11 18.74
N THR A 124 14.92 -0.28 18.04
CA THR A 124 15.88 0.67 18.61
C THR A 124 15.16 1.80 19.34
N ARG A 125 15.89 2.53 20.19
CA ARG A 125 15.35 3.73 20.86
C ARG A 125 14.85 4.78 19.86
N LEU A 126 15.50 4.88 18.70
CA LEU A 126 15.11 5.81 17.63
C LEU A 126 13.81 5.39 16.95
N GLU A 127 13.63 4.09 16.70
CA GLU A 127 12.38 3.52 16.19
C GLU A 127 11.23 3.75 17.18
N TRP A 128 11.44 3.57 18.49
CA TRP A 128 10.44 3.91 19.51
C TRP A 128 10.10 5.40 19.58
N ALA A 129 11.09 6.28 19.49
CA ALA A 129 10.86 7.72 19.44
C ALA A 129 10.01 8.10 18.21
N GLY A 130 10.31 7.52 17.05
CA GLY A 130 9.53 7.71 15.84
C GLY A 130 8.11 7.12 15.96
N ILE A 131 7.93 5.99 16.64
CA ILE A 131 6.60 5.42 16.91
C ILE A 131 5.76 6.42 17.72
N VAL A 132 6.29 6.92 18.83
CA VAL A 132 5.60 7.90 19.70
C VAL A 132 5.28 9.17 18.93
N LEU A 133 6.25 9.71 18.18
CA LEU A 133 6.06 10.91 17.36
C LEU A 133 4.98 10.70 16.29
N GLY A 134 4.94 9.51 15.68
CA GLY A 134 3.91 9.15 14.69
C GLY A 134 2.52 9.06 15.30
N LEU A 135 2.39 8.50 16.52
CA LEU A 135 1.12 8.47 17.26
C LEU A 135 0.63 9.88 17.61
N ILE A 136 1.55 10.79 17.99
CA ILE A 136 1.23 12.22 18.18
C ILE A 136 0.73 12.82 16.86
N GLY A 137 1.41 12.53 15.74
CA GLY A 137 0.97 12.97 14.41
C GLY A 137 -0.42 12.48 14.04
N ILE A 138 -0.77 11.22 14.33
CA ILE A 138 -2.12 10.68 14.13
C ILE A 138 -3.14 11.40 15.01
N ALA A 139 -2.82 11.64 16.28
CA ALA A 139 -3.71 12.37 17.19
C ALA A 139 -3.95 13.81 16.68
N MET A 140 -2.91 14.49 16.21
CA MET A 140 -3.01 15.82 15.59
C MET A 140 -3.85 15.79 14.31
N LEU A 141 -3.68 14.76 13.46
CA LEU A 141 -4.45 14.61 12.23
C LEU A 141 -5.95 14.49 12.52
N ASN A 142 -6.33 13.83 13.62
CA ASN A 142 -7.72 13.72 14.08
C ASN A 142 -8.32 15.04 14.57
N LEU A 143 -7.48 16.02 14.93
CA LEU A 143 -7.93 17.38 15.28
C LEU A 143 -8.20 18.23 14.03
N GLY A 144 -7.80 17.79 12.84
CA GLY A 144 -8.13 18.46 11.58
C GLY A 144 -9.62 18.38 11.25
N SER A 145 -10.17 19.43 10.62
CA SER A 145 -11.60 19.52 10.32
C SER A 145 -12.10 18.37 9.45
N ASN A 146 -11.24 17.83 8.57
CA ASN A 146 -11.59 16.71 7.69
C ASN A 146 -11.94 15.44 8.51
N LEU A 147 -11.08 15.03 9.43
CA LEU A 147 -11.31 13.81 10.21
C LEU A 147 -12.33 14.02 11.33
N GLN A 148 -12.45 15.22 11.89
CA GLN A 148 -13.52 15.53 12.85
C GLN A 148 -14.91 15.37 12.23
N SER A 149 -15.06 15.71 10.94
CA SER A 149 -16.32 15.51 10.22
C SER A 149 -16.62 14.04 9.88
N SER A 150 -15.64 13.14 10.00
CA SER A 150 -15.80 11.71 9.70
C SER A 150 -15.00 10.82 10.68
N PRO A 151 -15.44 10.69 11.95
CA PRO A 151 -14.74 9.87 12.95
C PRO A 151 -14.63 8.38 12.56
N LEU A 152 -15.64 7.87 11.84
CA LEU A 152 -15.59 6.50 11.31
C LEU A 152 -14.55 6.38 10.19
N GLY A 153 -14.46 7.36 9.28
CA GLY A 153 -13.43 7.41 8.24
C GLY A 153 -12.02 7.45 8.83
N ALA A 154 -11.80 8.24 9.88
CA ALA A 154 -10.54 8.29 10.61
C ALA A 154 -10.17 6.92 11.21
N THR A 155 -11.13 6.26 11.86
CA THR A 155 -10.94 4.92 12.44
C THR A 155 -10.62 3.90 11.35
N LEU A 156 -11.33 3.95 10.22
CA LEU A 156 -11.10 3.07 9.08
C LEU A 156 -9.69 3.24 8.50
N LEU A 157 -9.18 4.47 8.40
CA LEU A 157 -7.83 4.71 7.89
C LEU A 157 -6.73 4.17 8.82
N VAL A 158 -6.92 4.30 10.14
CA VAL A 158 -6.00 3.71 11.13
C VAL A 158 -6.02 2.17 11.03
N LEU A 159 -7.21 1.57 10.95
CA LEU A 159 -7.34 0.12 10.76
C LEU A 159 -6.79 -0.35 9.42
N ALA A 160 -6.96 0.43 8.35
CA ALA A 160 -6.40 0.17 7.03
C ALA A 160 -4.87 0.15 7.07
N ALA A 161 -4.25 1.15 7.70
CA ALA A 161 -2.80 1.21 7.88
C ALA A 161 -2.28 0.03 8.70
N ALA A 162 -2.96 -0.32 9.80
CA ALA A 162 -2.60 -1.45 10.65
C ALA A 162 -2.76 -2.80 9.91
N SER A 163 -3.86 -2.99 9.18
CA SER A 163 -4.13 -4.19 8.37
C SER A 163 -3.07 -4.38 7.29
N TRP A 164 -2.72 -3.31 6.58
CA TRP A 164 -1.67 -3.32 5.58
C TRP A 164 -0.30 -3.69 6.19
N ALA A 165 0.04 -3.05 7.30
CA ALA A 165 1.31 -3.30 7.99
C ALA A 165 1.41 -4.74 8.50
N PHE A 166 0.35 -5.24 9.15
CA PHE A 166 0.31 -6.61 9.66
C PHE A 166 0.46 -7.64 8.54
N GLY A 167 -0.34 -7.51 7.47
CA GLY A 167 -0.21 -8.41 6.33
C GLY A 167 1.16 -8.33 5.66
N SER A 168 1.77 -7.13 5.59
CA SER A 168 3.11 -6.96 5.03
C SER A 168 4.18 -7.68 5.84
N VAL A 169 4.09 -7.65 7.18
CA VAL A 169 5.00 -8.42 8.05
C VAL A 169 4.73 -9.91 7.93
N TRP A 170 3.46 -10.32 8.04
CA TRP A 170 3.07 -11.73 8.03
C TRP A 170 3.39 -12.44 6.71
N SER A 171 3.32 -11.72 5.58
CA SER A 171 3.65 -12.23 4.24
C SER A 171 5.01 -12.92 4.16
N LYS A 172 5.99 -12.47 4.96
CA LYS A 172 7.36 -13.03 5.01
C LYS A 172 7.44 -14.42 5.63
N HIS A 173 6.38 -14.84 6.32
CA HIS A 173 6.31 -16.11 7.05
C HIS A 173 5.34 -17.10 6.42
N LEU A 174 4.82 -16.80 5.22
CA LEU A 174 3.86 -17.63 4.51
C LEU A 174 4.42 -18.15 3.19
N PRO A 175 3.98 -19.32 2.72
CA PRO A 175 4.40 -19.89 1.45
C PRO A 175 3.67 -19.19 0.29
N LEU A 176 4.15 -18.02 -0.12
CA LEU A 176 3.55 -17.25 -1.23
C LEU A 176 3.97 -17.80 -2.62
N PRO A 177 3.17 -17.57 -3.67
CA PRO A 177 3.63 -17.77 -5.04
C PRO A 177 4.87 -16.91 -5.34
N GLU A 178 5.68 -17.33 -6.30
CA GLU A 178 6.87 -16.57 -6.67
C GLU A 178 6.52 -15.33 -7.50
N GLY A 179 7.21 -14.22 -7.20
CA GLY A 179 7.16 -12.99 -7.98
C GLY A 179 5.76 -12.38 -8.11
N ALA A 180 5.43 -11.90 -9.30
CA ALA A 180 4.17 -11.19 -9.57
C ALA A 180 2.91 -12.08 -9.42
N MET A 181 3.07 -13.40 -9.36
CA MET A 181 1.96 -14.32 -9.14
C MET A 181 1.35 -14.16 -7.74
N ALA A 182 2.15 -13.80 -6.73
CA ALA A 182 1.64 -13.50 -5.39
C ALA A 182 0.64 -12.34 -5.44
N SER A 183 1.04 -11.21 -6.04
CA SER A 183 0.19 -10.04 -6.18
C SER A 183 -1.06 -10.32 -7.02
N ALA A 184 -0.97 -11.14 -8.07
CA ALA A 184 -2.14 -11.51 -8.87
C ALA A 184 -3.19 -12.27 -8.03
N VAL A 185 -2.74 -13.22 -7.20
CA VAL A 185 -3.62 -13.98 -6.30
C VAL A 185 -4.17 -13.09 -5.19
N GLU A 186 -3.34 -12.26 -4.58
CA GLU A 186 -3.75 -11.28 -3.56
C GLU A 186 -4.87 -10.37 -4.10
N MET A 187 -4.71 -9.82 -5.31
CA MET A 187 -5.70 -8.99 -5.99
C MET A 187 -6.99 -9.75 -6.29
N LEU A 188 -6.90 -10.98 -6.78
CA LEU A 188 -8.09 -11.79 -7.06
C LEU A 188 -8.89 -12.06 -5.78
N VAL A 189 -8.24 -12.58 -4.73
CA VAL A 189 -8.94 -12.94 -3.49
C VAL A 189 -9.42 -11.70 -2.74
N GLY A 190 -8.57 -10.67 -2.61
CA GLY A 190 -8.95 -9.41 -1.97
C GLY A 190 -10.08 -8.71 -2.73
N GLY A 191 -10.03 -8.70 -4.06
CA GLY A 191 -11.09 -8.15 -4.91
C GLY A 191 -12.41 -8.91 -4.77
N VAL A 192 -12.38 -10.25 -4.76
CA VAL A 192 -13.58 -11.07 -4.53
C VAL A 192 -14.19 -10.80 -3.16
N VAL A 193 -13.37 -10.70 -2.10
CA VAL A 193 -13.86 -10.38 -0.76
C VAL A 193 -14.50 -8.99 -0.70
N LEU A 194 -13.94 -8.01 -1.42
CA LEU A 194 -14.54 -6.68 -1.57
C LEU A 194 -15.88 -6.74 -2.32
N LEU A 195 -15.99 -7.52 -3.39
CA LEU A 195 -17.26 -7.72 -4.11
C LEU A 195 -18.31 -8.42 -3.24
N ILE A 196 -17.91 -9.40 -2.42
CA ILE A 196 -18.80 -10.02 -1.43
C ILE A 196 -19.24 -8.96 -0.42
N GLY A 197 -18.34 -8.14 0.10
CA GLY A 197 -18.66 -7.02 0.99
C GLY A 197 -19.63 -6.02 0.37
N SER A 198 -19.44 -5.69 -0.92
CA SER A 198 -20.33 -4.85 -1.71
C SER A 198 -21.74 -5.44 -1.80
N ALA A 199 -21.85 -6.73 -2.15
CA ALA A 199 -23.14 -7.42 -2.20
C ALA A 199 -23.83 -7.49 -0.82
N LEU A 200 -23.08 -7.79 0.24
CA LEU A 200 -23.61 -7.90 1.61
C LEU A 200 -24.03 -6.54 2.20
N SER A 201 -23.38 -5.45 1.78
CA SER A 201 -23.77 -4.08 2.17
C SER A 201 -24.90 -3.51 1.32
N GLY A 202 -25.32 -4.23 0.28
CA GLY A 202 -26.37 -3.80 -0.63
C GLY A 202 -25.93 -2.69 -1.60
N GLU A 203 -24.62 -2.51 -1.79
CA GLU A 203 -24.10 -1.58 -2.79
C GLU A 203 -24.57 -1.97 -4.19
N HIS A 204 -25.09 -0.98 -4.91
CA HIS A 204 -25.46 -1.11 -6.30
C HIS A 204 -25.28 0.22 -7.00
N LEU A 205 -25.04 0.16 -8.31
CA LEU A 205 -24.99 1.36 -9.13
C LEU A 205 -26.37 2.00 -9.19
N GLN A 206 -26.49 3.23 -8.69
CA GLN A 206 -27.70 4.04 -8.80
C GLN A 206 -27.94 4.54 -10.23
N ALA A 207 -26.84 4.80 -10.94
CA ALA A 207 -26.82 5.23 -12.34
C ALA A 207 -25.55 4.70 -13.01
N MET A 208 -25.53 4.72 -14.34
CA MET A 208 -24.31 4.39 -15.09
C MET A 208 -23.22 5.43 -14.77
N PRO A 209 -22.02 5.01 -14.35
CA PRO A 209 -20.91 5.92 -14.10
C PRO A 209 -20.58 6.77 -15.33
N ALA A 210 -20.28 8.05 -15.10
CA ALA A 210 -19.80 8.94 -16.15
C ALA A 210 -18.39 8.53 -16.61
N ILE A 211 -17.88 9.20 -17.65
CA ILE A 211 -16.57 8.88 -18.23
C ILE A 211 -15.44 9.03 -17.21
N GLU A 212 -15.57 9.96 -16.28
CA GLU A 212 -14.66 10.22 -15.16
C GLU A 212 -14.58 9.01 -14.22
N GLY A 213 -15.74 8.42 -13.88
CA GLY A 213 -15.82 7.22 -13.05
C GLY A 213 -15.17 6.00 -13.73
N TRP A 214 -15.39 5.82 -15.03
CA TRP A 214 -14.73 4.76 -15.80
C TRP A 214 -13.23 5.00 -15.97
N ALA A 215 -12.82 6.25 -16.20
CA ALA A 215 -11.42 6.63 -16.29
C ALA A 215 -10.69 6.41 -14.96
N ALA A 216 -11.32 6.74 -13.83
CA ALA A 216 -10.79 6.45 -12.51
C ALA A 216 -10.60 4.95 -12.30
N LEU A 217 -11.62 4.12 -12.58
CA LEU A 217 -11.51 2.66 -12.49
C LEU A 217 -10.38 2.11 -13.38
N ALA A 218 -10.29 2.56 -14.64
CA ALA A 218 -9.23 2.15 -15.55
C ALA A 218 -7.85 2.56 -15.03
N TYR A 219 -7.70 3.80 -14.56
CA TYR A 219 -6.46 4.30 -13.97
C TYR A 219 -6.02 3.46 -12.77
N LEU A 220 -6.94 3.24 -11.82
CA LEU A 220 -6.71 2.46 -10.63
C LEU A 220 -6.35 1.00 -10.95
N THR A 221 -6.95 0.43 -11.99
CA THR A 221 -6.70 -0.96 -12.41
C THR A 221 -5.32 -1.09 -13.06
N PHE A 222 -5.01 -0.29 -14.09
CA PHE A 222 -3.77 -0.46 -14.84
C PHE A 222 -2.56 0.17 -14.16
N PHE A 223 -2.68 1.41 -13.70
CA PHE A 223 -1.56 2.14 -13.11
C PHE A 223 -1.44 1.80 -11.63
N GLY A 224 -2.51 2.02 -10.86
CA GLY A 224 -2.50 1.86 -9.40
C GLY A 224 -2.29 0.41 -8.95
N SER A 225 -2.86 -0.56 -9.67
CA SER A 225 -2.74 -1.98 -9.33
C SER A 225 -1.64 -2.66 -10.14
N ILE A 226 -1.77 -2.81 -11.46
CA ILE A 226 -0.84 -3.65 -12.24
C ILE A 226 0.58 -3.03 -12.25
N ILE A 227 0.74 -1.81 -12.75
CA ILE A 227 2.08 -1.21 -12.93
C ILE A 227 2.76 -0.97 -11.60
N ALA A 228 2.08 -0.32 -10.65
CA ALA A 228 2.70 0.07 -9.39
C ALA A 228 3.04 -1.13 -8.49
N PHE A 229 2.20 -2.17 -8.39
CA PHE A 229 2.59 -3.36 -7.62
C PHE A 229 3.78 -4.10 -8.24
N ASN A 230 3.86 -4.18 -9.58
CA ASN A 230 5.01 -4.78 -10.23
C ASN A 230 6.29 -3.94 -10.01
N ALA A 231 6.18 -2.61 -10.06
CA ALA A 231 7.28 -1.71 -9.69
C ALA A 231 7.73 -1.91 -8.23
N TYR A 232 6.78 -2.09 -7.31
CA TYR A 232 7.07 -2.35 -5.90
C TYR A 232 7.83 -3.67 -5.71
N MET A 233 7.36 -4.76 -6.34
CA MET A 233 8.05 -6.05 -6.30
C MET A 233 9.44 -5.99 -6.94
N TYR A 234 9.60 -5.24 -8.03
CA TYR A 234 10.91 -4.99 -8.64
C TYR A 234 11.84 -4.26 -7.66
N LEU A 235 11.37 -3.20 -7.01
CA LEU A 235 12.17 -2.46 -6.04
C LEU A 235 12.56 -3.30 -4.83
N LEU A 236 11.64 -4.10 -4.27
CA LEU A 236 11.97 -5.00 -3.16
C LEU A 236 13.10 -5.99 -3.50
N LYS A 237 13.24 -6.39 -4.77
CA LYS A 237 14.29 -7.29 -5.25
C LYS A 237 15.60 -6.58 -5.61
N ASN A 238 15.54 -5.32 -6.03
CA ASN A 238 16.68 -4.62 -6.65
C ASN A 238 17.27 -3.49 -5.79
N VAL A 239 16.58 -3.06 -4.74
CA VAL A 239 17.08 -2.04 -3.81
C VAL A 239 16.97 -2.48 -2.37
N ARG A 240 17.62 -1.72 -1.48
CA ARG A 240 17.51 -1.93 -0.04
C ARG A 240 16.04 -1.77 0.37
N PRO A 241 15.52 -2.58 1.31
CA PRO A 241 14.11 -2.51 1.74
C PRO A 241 13.66 -1.10 2.12
N ALA A 242 14.51 -0.36 2.82
CA ALA A 242 14.22 1.00 3.27
C ALA A 242 14.23 2.06 2.14
N ALA A 243 14.76 1.73 0.96
CA ALA A 243 14.55 2.50 -0.26
C ALA A 243 13.29 2.02 -0.99
N ALA A 244 12.99 0.72 -1.01
CA ALA A 244 11.76 0.23 -1.62
C ALA A 244 10.49 0.79 -0.96
N THR A 245 10.55 1.17 0.32
CA THR A 245 9.43 1.74 1.09
C THR A 245 9.42 3.28 1.15
N SER A 246 10.38 3.97 0.53
CA SER A 246 10.47 5.44 0.64
C SER A 246 9.37 6.20 -0.10
N TYR A 247 8.54 5.50 -0.88
CA TYR A 247 7.32 6.09 -1.43
C TYR A 247 6.38 6.60 -0.34
N ALA A 248 6.39 5.97 0.85
CA ALA A 248 5.54 6.37 1.97
C ALA A 248 5.79 7.81 2.45
N TYR A 249 6.98 8.37 2.18
CA TYR A 249 7.32 9.76 2.49
C TYR A 249 6.81 10.76 1.44
N VAL A 250 6.65 10.31 0.20
CA VAL A 250 6.39 11.17 -0.96
C VAL A 250 4.90 11.19 -1.30
N ASN A 251 4.23 10.04 -1.15
CA ASN A 251 2.83 9.88 -1.51
C ASN A 251 1.89 10.92 -0.87
N PRO A 252 2.03 11.30 0.42
CA PRO A 252 1.14 12.31 0.99
C PRO A 252 1.29 13.69 0.35
N ALA A 253 2.52 14.11 0.03
CA ALA A 253 2.75 15.38 -0.66
C ALA A 253 2.15 15.37 -2.07
N VAL A 254 2.29 14.26 -2.79
CA VAL A 254 1.69 14.08 -4.12
C VAL A 254 0.16 14.09 -4.02
N ALA A 255 -0.43 13.35 -3.07
CA ALA A 255 -1.87 13.27 -2.88
C ALA A 255 -2.46 14.64 -2.52
N VAL A 256 -1.85 15.37 -1.58
CA VAL A 256 -2.26 16.73 -1.21
C VAL A 256 -2.18 17.68 -2.40
N LEU A 257 -1.06 17.70 -3.13
CA LEU A 257 -0.89 18.58 -4.29
C LEU A 257 -1.96 18.31 -5.36
N LEU A 258 -2.19 17.03 -5.67
CA LEU A 258 -3.16 16.62 -6.66
C LEU A 258 -4.60 16.88 -6.20
N GLY A 259 -4.91 16.64 -4.93
CA GLY A 259 -6.22 16.93 -4.32
C GLY A 259 -6.57 18.42 -4.39
N ILE A 260 -5.63 19.30 -4.04
CA ILE A 260 -5.81 20.76 -4.13
C ILE A 260 -6.03 21.18 -5.59
N VAL A 261 -5.20 20.70 -6.51
CA VAL A 261 -5.21 21.18 -7.92
C VAL A 261 -6.42 20.68 -8.70
N PHE A 262 -6.81 19.42 -8.54
CA PHE A 262 -7.82 18.79 -9.42
C PHE A 262 -9.21 18.70 -8.80
N VAL A 263 -9.31 18.59 -7.48
CA VAL A 263 -10.59 18.42 -6.76
C VAL A 263 -10.90 19.61 -5.84
N GLY A 264 -9.96 20.55 -5.68
CA GLY A 264 -10.14 21.73 -4.84
C GLY A 264 -10.15 21.41 -3.35
N GLU A 265 -9.48 20.34 -2.92
CA GLU A 265 -9.39 19.97 -1.51
C GLU A 265 -8.71 21.06 -0.68
N THR A 266 -9.25 21.35 0.50
CA THR A 266 -8.65 22.29 1.46
C THR A 266 -7.99 21.53 2.59
N ILE A 267 -6.69 21.73 2.75
CA ILE A 267 -5.91 21.19 3.87
C ILE A 267 -5.74 22.29 4.91
N GLY A 268 -6.26 22.07 6.11
CA GLY A 268 -6.13 22.99 7.23
C GLY A 268 -4.71 23.04 7.78
N ILE A 269 -4.50 23.98 8.70
CA ILE A 269 -3.19 24.17 9.35
C ILE A 269 -2.88 22.95 10.23
N GLU A 270 -3.89 22.41 10.89
CA GLU A 270 -3.82 21.21 11.73
C GLU A 270 -3.35 20.00 10.92
N GLU A 271 -3.93 19.75 9.74
CA GLU A 271 -3.51 18.67 8.85
C GLU A 271 -2.10 18.91 8.28
N GLY A 272 -1.74 20.17 7.97
CA GLY A 272 -0.40 20.53 7.54
C GLY A 272 0.67 20.30 8.61
N LEU A 273 0.38 20.63 9.87
CA LEU A 273 1.26 20.34 11.01
C LEU A 273 1.34 18.84 11.29
N ALA A 274 0.21 18.13 11.25
CA ALA A 274 0.17 16.69 11.39
C ALA A 274 1.01 16.00 10.29
N MET A 275 0.95 16.48 9.05
CA MET A 275 1.79 15.99 7.96
C MET A 275 3.28 16.14 8.26
N LEU A 276 3.71 17.32 8.73
CA LEU A 276 5.11 17.54 9.10
C LEU A 276 5.57 16.55 10.19
N VAL A 277 4.73 16.36 11.21
CA VAL A 277 5.01 15.45 12.33
C VAL A 277 5.06 13.99 11.88
N ILE A 278 4.08 13.53 11.10
CA ILE A 278 4.02 12.16 10.58
C ILE A 278 5.22 11.88 9.67
N ILE A 279 5.50 12.74 8.69
CA ILE A 279 6.64 12.54 7.79
C ILE A 279 7.95 12.50 8.60
N SER A 280 8.12 13.40 9.58
CA SER A 280 9.30 13.39 10.46
C SER A 280 9.43 12.10 11.26
N ALA A 281 8.32 11.59 11.80
CA ALA A 281 8.26 10.32 12.53
C ALA A 281 8.67 9.12 11.66
N VAL A 282 8.13 9.04 10.44
CA VAL A 282 8.45 7.95 9.51
C VAL A 282 9.92 8.06 9.09
N VAL A 283 10.45 9.26 8.82
CA VAL A 283 11.87 9.45 8.49
C VAL A 283 12.75 8.99 9.64
N LEU A 284 12.38 9.34 10.89
CA LEU A 284 13.09 8.92 12.10
C LEU A 284 13.15 7.39 12.22
N ILE A 285 12.04 6.70 11.91
CA ILE A 285 11.94 5.23 11.84
C ILE A 285 12.81 4.66 10.71
N GLY A 286 12.91 5.34 9.57
CA GLY A 286 13.70 4.91 8.41
C GLY A 286 15.21 5.01 8.62
N LEU A 287 15.69 5.95 9.44
CA LEU A 287 17.13 6.22 9.62
C LEU A 287 17.95 4.99 10.06
N PRO A 288 17.55 4.18 11.07
CA PRO A 288 18.27 2.95 11.42
C PRO A 288 18.29 1.94 10.30
N GLN A 289 17.19 1.82 9.54
CA GLN A 289 17.08 0.87 8.44
C GLN A 289 17.99 1.25 7.26
N TRP A 290 18.19 2.54 7.01
CA TRP A 290 19.18 3.04 6.04
C TRP A 290 20.63 2.78 6.48
N ARG A 291 20.88 2.62 7.78
CA ARG A 291 22.21 2.35 8.34
C ARG A 291 22.54 0.86 8.47
N ARG A 292 21.55 -0.03 8.56
CA ARG A 292 21.79 -1.49 8.64
C ARG A 292 22.42 -2.01 7.35
N VAL A 293 23.60 -2.63 7.45
CA VAL A 293 24.22 -3.38 6.35
C VAL A 293 23.29 -4.55 6.00
N PRO A 294 23.01 -4.83 4.70
CA PRO A 294 22.19 -5.98 4.35
C PRO A 294 22.81 -7.26 4.93
N GLU A 295 22.04 -8.03 5.70
CA GLU A 295 22.45 -9.40 6.03
C GLU A 295 22.52 -10.18 4.72
N GLN A 296 23.72 -10.65 4.37
CA GLN A 296 23.86 -11.62 3.29
C GLN A 296 23.08 -12.87 3.70
N PRO A 297 22.23 -13.44 2.81
CA PRO A 297 21.59 -14.71 3.11
C PRO A 297 22.68 -15.72 3.47
N ALA A 298 22.55 -16.35 4.63
CA ALA A 298 23.51 -17.34 5.11
C ALA A 298 23.75 -18.37 4.01
N VAL A 299 24.97 -18.41 3.47
CA VAL A 299 25.38 -19.45 2.55
C VAL A 299 25.28 -20.75 3.34
N VAL A 300 24.26 -21.55 3.05
CA VAL A 300 24.17 -22.92 3.57
C VAL A 300 25.40 -23.63 3.01
N ALA A 301 26.39 -23.83 3.88
CA ALA A 301 27.59 -24.58 3.52
C ALA A 301 27.16 -25.95 2.98
N PRO A 302 27.74 -26.45 1.88
CA PRO A 302 27.43 -27.78 1.39
C PRO A 302 27.74 -28.78 2.51
N THR A 303 26.74 -29.55 2.92
CA THR A 303 26.94 -30.68 3.82
C THR A 303 27.87 -31.64 3.08
N GLU A 304 29.15 -31.64 3.42
CA GLU A 304 30.08 -32.68 2.98
C GLU A 304 29.56 -34.01 3.53
N SER A 305 28.89 -34.77 2.67
CA SER A 305 28.57 -36.16 2.93
C SER A 305 29.91 -36.91 3.02
N ARG A 306 30.38 -37.12 4.24
CA ARG A 306 31.45 -38.06 4.52
C ARG A 306 31.00 -39.43 4.01
N VAL A 307 31.57 -39.84 2.89
CA VAL A 307 31.67 -41.23 2.49
C VAL A 307 32.46 -41.93 3.58
N ASN A 308 31.83 -42.86 4.27
CA ASN A 308 32.44 -43.99 4.96
C ASN A 308 31.47 -45.16 4.85
#